data_AF-A0A395YHR1-F1
#
_entry.id   AF-A0A395YHR1-F1
#
_cell.length_a   1.000
_cell.length_b   1.000
_cell.length_c   1.000
_cell.angle_alpha   90.00
_cell.angle_beta   90.00
_cell.angle_gamma   90.00
#
_symmetry.space_group_name_H-M   'P 1'
#
loop_
_entity.id
_entity.type
_entity.pdbx_description
1 polymer ?
#
loop_
_entity_poly.entity_id
_entity_poly.type
_entity_poly.pdbx_seq_one_letter_code
_entity_poly.pdbx_strand_id
1 'polypeptide(L)' 'MIDNHELPIGFTMELAQHSDILNRFSGLSKEEQESVIDGARQVNSREEMRNYVENIFRGKNENHFL' A
#
# COMPACT_ATOMS: atom_id res chain seq x y z
N MET A 1 24.44 9.48 6.63
CA MET A 1 23.21 9.13 7.37
C MET A 1 22.61 7.97 6.59
N ILE A 2 22.32 6.84 7.22
CA ILE A 2 21.80 5.68 6.50
C ILE A 2 20.32 5.97 6.22
N ASP A 3 20.01 6.32 4.98
CA ASP A 3 18.65 6.33 4.43
C ASP A 3 18.14 4.88 4.37
N ASN A 4 17.76 4.34 5.52
CA ASN A 4 17.05 3.06 5.60
C ASN A 4 15.59 3.29 5.22
N HIS A 5 15.35 3.62 3.94
CA HIS A 5 14.04 3.55 3.31
C HIS A 5 13.66 2.09 3.03
N GLU A 6 13.86 1.20 4.00
CA GLU A 6 13.30 -0.14 3.91
C GLU A 6 11.78 -0.03 4.06
N LEU A 7 11.07 -0.61 3.10
CA LEU A 7 9.62 -0.71 3.14
C LEU A 7 9.21 -1.56 4.36
N PRO A 8 8.12 -1.20 5.08
CA PRO A 8 7.59 -2.05 6.13
C PRO A 8 7.39 -3.49 5.62
N ILE A 9 7.88 -4.49 6.36
CA ILE A 9 7.85 -5.89 5.89
C ILE A 9 6.42 -6.32 5.53
N GLY A 10 5.43 -5.97 6.35
CA GLY A 10 4.03 -6.25 6.07
C GLY A 10 3.54 -5.60 4.77
N PHE A 11 3.99 -4.39 4.47
CA PHE A 11 3.63 -3.69 3.23
C PHE A 11 4.21 -4.41 2.01
N THR A 12 5.50 -4.75 2.03
CA THR A 12 6.15 -5.50 0.96
C THR A 12 5.51 -6.88 0.74
N MET A 13 5.08 -7.54 1.82
CA MET A 13 4.36 -8.82 1.73
C MET A 13 3.00 -8.68 1.04
N GLU A 14 2.21 -7.64 1.35
CA GLU A 14 0.92 -7.42 0.68
C GLU A 14 1.12 -7.09 -0.80
N LEU A 15 2.12 -6.27 -1.17
CA LEU A 15 2.46 -6.02 -2.57
C LEU A 15 2.85 -7.31 -3.31
N ALA A 16 3.67 -8.16 -2.68
CA ALA A 16 4.10 -9.42 -3.29
C ALA A 16 2.96 -10.44 -3.47
N GLN A 17 1.99 -10.46 -2.57
CA GLN A 17 0.83 -11.35 -2.63
C GLN A 17 -0.23 -10.89 -3.65
N HIS A 18 -0.26 -9.60 -3.99
CA HIS A 18 -1.31 -8.99 -4.79
C HIS A 18 -0.72 -8.20 -5.97
N SER A 19 -0.52 -8.87 -7.10
CA SER A 19 0.10 -8.26 -8.30
C SER A 19 -0.68 -7.04 -8.83
N ASP A 20 -1.99 -6.99 -8.63
CA ASP A 20 -2.83 -5.84 -8.97
C ASP A 20 -2.51 -4.61 -8.10
N ILE A 21 -2.25 -4.82 -6.81
CA ILE A 21 -1.85 -3.77 -5.86
C ILE A 21 -0.44 -3.30 -6.18
N LEU A 22 0.50 -4.21 -6.42
CA LEU A 22 1.87 -3.87 -6.82
C LEU A 22 1.88 -2.99 -8.07
N ASN A 23 1.11 -3.36 -9.10
CA ASN A 23 1.02 -2.59 -10.33
C ASN A 23 0.48 -1.17 -10.08
N ARG A 24 -0.58 -1.04 -9.25
CA ARG A 24 -1.14 0.27 -8.89
C ARG A 24 -0.14 1.12 -8.11
N PHE A 25 0.51 0.55 -7.10
CA PHE A 25 1.54 1.22 -6.32
C PHE A 25 2.72 1.69 -7.20
N SER A 26 3.19 0.83 -8.11
CA SER A 26 4.29 1.15 -9.03
C SER A 26 3.98 2.28 -10.03
N GLY A 27 2.69 2.53 -10.29
CA GLY A 27 2.22 3.59 -11.18
C GLY A 27 2.02 4.94 -10.50
N LEU A 28 2.14 5.01 -9.16
CA LEU A 28 2.05 6.26 -8.41
C LEU A 28 3.29 7.14 -8.64
N SER A 29 3.15 8.46 -8.46
CA SER A 29 4.30 9.37 -8.38
C SER A 29 5.19 9.02 -7.19
N LYS A 30 6.43 9.52 -7.16
CA LYS A 30 7.33 9.26 -6.02
C LYS A 30 6.77 9.81 -4.71
N GLU A 31 6.17 10.99 -4.77
CA GLU A 31 5.55 11.66 -3.62
C GLU A 31 4.34 10.88 -3.12
N GLU A 32 3.52 10.34 -4.03
CA GLU A 32 2.40 9.46 -3.68
C GLU A 32 2.88 8.13 -3.08
N GLN A 33 3.93 7.52 -3.64
CA GLN A 33 4.54 6.32 -3.06
C GLN A 33 5.06 6.58 -1.66
N GLU A 34 5.78 7.69 -1.44
CA GLU A 34 6.29 8.09 -0.13
C GLU A 34 5.16 8.30 0.88
N SER A 35 4.07 8.96 0.50
CA SER A 35 2.90 9.14 1.37
C SER A 35 2.27 7.80 1.78
N VAL A 36 2.18 6.84 0.85
CA VAL A 36 1.68 5.49 1.15
C VAL A 36 2.65 4.73 2.06
N ILE A 37 3.95 4.85 1.83
CA ILE A 37 4.98 4.20 2.67
C ILE A 37 4.94 4.78 4.09
N ASP A 38 4.80 6.09 4.23
CA ASP A 38 4.73 6.76 5.52
C ASP A 38 3.49 6.37 6.31
N GLY A 39 2.34 6.23 5.64
CA GLY A 39 1.14 5.67 6.28
C GLY A 39 1.34 4.21 6.69
N ALA A 40 1.93 3.37 5.83
CA ALA A 40 2.22 1.97 6.16
C ALA A 40 3.18 1.82 7.37
N ARG A 41 4.11 2.76 7.58
CA ARG A 41 5.01 2.77 8.75
C ARG A 41 4.27 2.98 10.08
N GLN A 42 3.07 3.54 10.07
CA GLN A 42 2.26 3.74 11.28
C GLN A 42 1.39 2.53 11.65
N VAL A 43 1.40 1.49 10.81
CA VAL A 43 0.53 0.33 10.96
C VAL A 43 1.26 -0.78 11.75
N ASN A 44 0.62 -1.27 12.82
CA ASN A 44 1.29 -2.10 13.82
C ASN A 44 0.85 -3.57 13.81
N SER A 45 -0.15 -3.92 13.02
CA SER A 45 -0.61 -5.30 12.88
C SER A 45 -0.77 -5.72 11.42
N ARG A 46 -0.70 -7.03 11.19
CA ARG A 46 -0.91 -7.62 9.86
C ARG A 46 -2.31 -7.32 9.31
N GLU A 47 -3.33 -7.35 10.17
CA GLU A 47 -4.71 -7.09 9.78
C GLU A 47 -4.91 -5.62 9.40
N GLU A 48 -4.37 -4.69 10.20
CA GLU A 48 -4.38 -3.27 9.85
C GLU A 48 -3.61 -3.00 8.56
N MET A 49 -2.50 -3.70 8.29
CA MET A 49 -1.71 -3.51 7.07
C MET A 49 -2.50 -3.92 5.83
N ARG A 50 -3.17 -5.07 5.91
CA ARG A 50 -4.09 -5.51 4.86
C ARG A 50 -5.16 -4.46 4.63
N ASN A 51 -5.86 -4.03 5.68
CA ASN A 51 -6.93 -3.04 5.56
C ASN A 51 -6.43 -1.71 4.98
N TYR A 52 -5.25 -1.26 5.39
CA TYR A 52 -4.61 -0.06 4.88
C TYR A 52 -4.36 -0.13 3.36
N VAL A 53 -3.71 -1.19 2.90
CA VAL A 53 -3.38 -1.40 1.49
C VAL A 53 -4.65 -1.58 0.65
N GLU A 54 -5.60 -2.37 1.12
CA GLU A 54 -6.87 -2.64 0.46
C GLU A 54 -7.71 -1.35 0.29
N ASN A 55 -7.77 -0.51 1.32
CA ASN A 55 -8.48 0.77 1.23
C ASN A 55 -7.87 1.73 0.20
N ILE A 56 -6.55 1.74 0.05
CA ILE A 56 -5.85 2.61 -0.90
C ILE A 56 -6.03 2.12 -2.34
N PHE A 57 -5.93 0.80 -2.56
CA PHE A 57 -5.79 0.25 -3.92
C PHE A 57 -7.03 -0.49 -4.44
N ARG A 58 -7.91 -0.97 -3.56
CA ARG A 58 -9.17 -1.65 -3.93
C ARG A 58 -10.43 -0.80 -3.77
N GLY A 59 -10.35 0.33 -3.06
CA GLY A 59 -11.46 1.26 -2.79
C GLY A 59 -12.03 2.06 -3.99
N LYS A 60 -11.86 1.63 -5.24
CA LYS A 60 -12.48 2.26 -6.43
C LYS A 60 -13.23 1.26 -7.32
N ASN A 61 -14.08 0.44 -6.70
CA ASN A 61 -15.24 -0.16 -7.37
C ASN A 61 -16.53 0.46 -6.82
N GLU A 62 -16.69 1.77 -7.00
CA GLU A 62 -18.01 2.39 -7.02
C GLU A 62 -18.40 2.67 -8.47
N ASN A 63 -19.05 1.69 -9.09
CA ASN A 63 -19.99 1.89 -10.19
C ASN A 63 -21.10 0.83 -10.07
N HIS A 64 -22.11 1.21 -9.30
CA HIS A 64 -23.53 1.19 -9.66
C HIS A 64 -24.00 0.15 -10.70
N PHE A 65 -24.59 -0.94 -10.21
CA PHE A 65 -25.72 -1.69 -10.81
C PHE A 65 -26.35 -2.45 -9.61
N LEU A 66 -27.57 -2.22 -9.12
CA LEU A 66 -28.78 -1.51 -9.53
C LEU A 66 -29.42 -0.88 -8.28
#